data_AF-A0A815UCI6-F1
#
_entry.id   AF-A0A815UCI6-F1
#
_cell.length_a   1.000
_cell.length_b   1.000
_cell.length_c   1.000
_cell.angle_alpha   90.00
_cell.angle_beta   90.00
_cell.angle_gamma   90.00
#
_symmetry.space_group_name_H-M   'P 1'
#
loop_
_entity.id
_entity.type
_entity.pdbx_description
1 polymer ?
#
loop_
_entity_poly.entity_id
_entity_poly.type
_entity_poly.pdbx_seq_one_letter_code
_entity_poly.pdbx_strand_id
1 'polypeptide(L)'
;MRISLSGNLCLNREVINLLSYRGISNEHILVFQLRNILWLIASFFSNKSALCVLRDKILHVLPWLQISRHSNLSTEPFFRRLLLTTITNNLHQIVTRAHIRVPKARYMFGIVDEYKVLKEGQVFIQITDEDGHKTILEGPVAITKNPCHHPGDLRVLKAVNEKSLHHLYDVLVFPQQGSRPHASEISGSDLDGDEYTVIWDPTLVPISPNPTPYEYDSGPSPKPLNRIVTRNDRLKVILDICEQDNLGRLSNIHLVLVDQLGIDSEEAILLAAGLSQELDSVKSGEHPYTSDQIKNIVNTAGTTRPDFMQISDYEVYQSQKILGKLFRSAHHLNDTFKNAFSNDNNDISLDRNLLHTGYEEYIDFAQSLYKRYQFEMLEIIGSYGFSNEIDLFCCIESRNMKANERSDIQQTAQQLLKAIFQNIRKSFNNDLITYHKVKAKAAACYYVAYTDTSGKDKRMLSFPWLFAAPLLVDYSIASEDKETNDFMEYMFNSNSKLYHYLKKQLPSMMNLLPNGKQFTFMKILEICFESACATNNEQMINYAETLIEMLIAISKT
;
A
#
# COMPACT_ATOMS: atom_id res chain seq x y z
N MET A 1 8.82 12.15 21.24
CA MET A 1 7.96 12.52 20.09
C MET A 1 8.02 11.36 19.11
N ARG A 2 6.88 10.75 18.75
CA ARG A 2 6.84 9.81 17.62
C ARG A 2 7.02 10.63 16.34
N ILE A 3 7.79 10.11 15.41
CA ILE A 3 8.06 10.75 14.12
C ILE A 3 7.29 9.99 13.06
N SER A 4 6.73 10.69 12.09
CA SER A 4 5.96 10.06 11.01
C SER A 4 6.88 9.19 10.17
N LEU A 5 6.47 7.96 9.88
CA LEU A 5 7.26 7.07 9.03
C LEU A 5 7.31 7.63 7.60
N SER A 6 8.42 7.41 6.90
CA SER A 6 8.61 7.84 5.51
C SER A 6 7.74 7.09 4.48
N GLY A 7 6.73 6.34 4.94
CA GLY A 7 5.83 5.56 4.10
C GLY A 7 5.06 6.44 3.12
N ASN A 8 4.87 5.94 1.91
CA ASN A 8 4.11 6.67 0.90
C ASN A 8 2.62 6.56 1.20
N LEU A 9 1.92 7.69 1.13
CA LEU A 9 0.49 7.74 1.39
C LEU A 9 -0.30 7.07 0.26
N CYS A 10 -1.32 6.30 0.63
CA CYS A 10 -2.34 5.81 -0.29
C CYS A 10 -3.65 6.57 -0.05
N LEU A 11 -4.27 7.07 -1.12
CA LEU A 11 -5.63 7.59 -1.07
C LEU A 11 -6.60 6.45 -0.70
N ASN A 12 -7.74 6.80 -0.12
CA ASN A 12 -8.87 5.89 0.11
C ASN A 12 -10.14 6.48 -0.52
N ARG A 13 -11.27 5.79 -0.38
CA ARG A 13 -12.54 6.17 -1.01
C ARG A 13 -13.04 7.53 -0.54
N GLU A 14 -12.92 7.81 0.76
CA GLU A 14 -13.37 9.02 1.42
C GLU A 14 -12.59 10.25 0.91
N VAL A 15 -11.25 10.17 0.93
CA VAL A 15 -10.38 11.24 0.42
C VAL A 15 -10.60 11.46 -1.08
N ILE A 16 -10.77 10.39 -1.87
CA ILE A 16 -11.05 10.52 -3.32
C ILE A 16 -12.38 11.26 -3.57
N ASN A 17 -13.42 10.97 -2.78
CA ASN A 17 -14.70 11.69 -2.89
C ASN A 17 -14.54 13.17 -2.55
N LEU A 18 -13.78 13.52 -1.50
CA LEU A 18 -13.49 14.92 -1.15
C LEU A 18 -12.69 15.64 -2.24
N LEU A 19 -11.66 15.00 -2.79
CA LEU A 19 -10.88 15.55 -3.91
C LEU A 19 -11.77 15.79 -5.14
N SER A 20 -12.62 14.83 -5.48
CA SER A 20 -13.56 14.95 -6.61
C SER A 20 -14.56 16.09 -6.38
N TYR A 21 -15.14 16.20 -5.18
CA TYR A 21 -16.02 17.30 -4.80
C TYR A 21 -15.34 18.67 -4.90
N ARG A 22 -14.06 18.73 -4.49
CA ARG A 22 -13.25 19.95 -4.55
C ARG A 22 -12.77 20.31 -5.96
N GLY A 23 -13.20 19.55 -6.98
CA GLY A 23 -12.98 19.85 -8.40
C GLY A 23 -11.72 19.22 -9.00
N ILE A 24 -11.08 18.28 -8.29
CA ILE A 24 -10.00 17.49 -8.90
C ILE A 24 -10.59 16.60 -9.99
N SER A 25 -10.04 16.70 -11.19
CA SER A 25 -10.49 15.94 -12.35
C SER A 25 -10.33 14.43 -12.15
N ASN A 26 -11.36 13.69 -12.57
CA ASN A 26 -11.38 12.23 -12.54
C ASN A 26 -10.20 11.63 -13.32
N GLU A 27 -9.79 12.28 -14.41
CA GLU A 27 -8.68 11.88 -15.26
C GLU A 27 -7.36 11.87 -14.49
N HIS A 28 -7.09 12.89 -13.65
CA HIS A 28 -5.88 12.92 -12.85
C HIS A 28 -5.82 11.73 -11.87
N ILE A 29 -6.92 11.47 -11.16
CA ILE A 29 -6.99 10.36 -10.19
C ILE A 29 -6.82 9.00 -10.89
N LEU A 30 -7.45 8.82 -12.06
CA LEU A 30 -7.27 7.63 -12.90
C LEU A 30 -5.81 7.47 -13.34
N VAL A 31 -5.13 8.55 -13.74
CA VAL A 31 -3.71 8.50 -14.11
C VAL A 31 -2.84 8.06 -12.92
N PHE A 32 -3.14 8.49 -11.69
CA PHE A 32 -2.43 7.99 -10.51
C PHE A 32 -2.63 6.48 -10.31
N GLN A 33 -3.87 5.97 -10.43
CA GLN A 33 -4.13 4.53 -10.37
C GLN A 33 -3.34 3.77 -11.46
N LEU A 34 -3.35 4.27 -12.69
CA LEU A 34 -2.62 3.63 -13.79
C LEU A 34 -1.12 3.60 -13.56
N ARG A 35 -0.53 4.70 -13.07
CA ARG A 35 0.90 4.75 -12.71
C ARG A 35 1.24 3.76 -11.60
N ASN A 36 0.35 3.59 -10.62
CA ASN A 36 0.50 2.59 -9.57
C ASN A 36 0.56 1.17 -10.16
N ILE A 37 -0.40 0.84 -11.02
CA ILE A 37 -0.48 -0.48 -11.66
C ILE A 37 0.74 -0.72 -12.55
N LEU A 38 1.13 0.26 -13.37
CA LEU A 38 2.33 0.16 -14.23
C LEU A 38 3.60 -0.03 -13.41
N TRP A 39 3.74 0.64 -12.27
CA TRP A 39 4.87 0.45 -11.36
C TRP A 39 4.92 -0.97 -10.79
N LEU A 40 3.76 -1.52 -10.39
CA LEU A 40 3.66 -2.91 -9.95
C LEU A 40 4.07 -3.86 -11.06
N ILE A 41 3.68 -3.61 -12.32
CA ILE A 41 4.02 -4.54 -13.39
C ILE A 41 5.49 -4.40 -13.82
N ALA A 42 6.03 -3.18 -13.81
CA ALA A 42 7.44 -2.92 -14.10
C ALA A 42 8.40 -3.71 -13.17
N SER A 43 7.96 -4.09 -11.97
CA SER A 43 8.76 -4.94 -11.08
C SER A 43 9.05 -6.35 -11.61
N PHE A 44 8.34 -6.86 -12.60
CA PHE A 44 8.74 -8.12 -13.24
C PHE A 44 9.93 -7.97 -14.18
N PHE A 45 10.14 -6.76 -14.71
CA PHE A 45 11.12 -6.47 -15.75
C PHE A 45 12.38 -5.80 -15.21
N SER A 46 12.30 -5.20 -14.02
CA SER A 46 13.43 -4.47 -13.42
C SER A 46 13.64 -4.89 -11.98
N ASN A 47 14.85 -5.38 -11.67
CA ASN A 47 15.28 -5.64 -10.30
C ASN A 47 15.17 -4.41 -9.40
N LYS A 48 15.42 -3.22 -9.94
CA LYS A 48 15.27 -1.95 -9.19
C LYS A 48 13.80 -1.71 -8.82
N SER A 49 12.89 -1.89 -9.76
CA SER A 49 11.44 -1.76 -9.50
C SER A 49 10.92 -2.85 -8.55
N ALA A 50 11.38 -4.10 -8.70
CA ALA A 50 11.09 -5.21 -7.78
C ALA A 50 11.51 -4.91 -6.36
N LEU A 51 12.72 -4.39 -6.19
CA LEU A 51 13.18 -3.92 -4.90
C LEU A 51 12.29 -2.84 -4.32
N CYS A 52 11.89 -1.83 -5.09
CA CYS A 52 11.03 -0.76 -4.58
C CYS A 52 9.68 -1.31 -4.11
N VAL A 53 9.08 -2.26 -4.85
CA VAL A 53 7.81 -2.90 -4.46
C VAL A 53 7.96 -3.76 -3.21
N LEU A 54 9.06 -4.53 -3.11
CA LEU A 54 9.31 -5.43 -1.97
C LEU A 54 9.76 -4.66 -0.71
N ARG A 55 10.64 -3.67 -0.83
CA ARG A 55 11.18 -2.88 0.30
C ARG A 55 10.10 -2.05 1.01
N ASP A 56 9.11 -1.59 0.27
CA ASP A 56 8.01 -0.77 0.81
C ASP A 56 7.11 -1.57 1.77
N LYS A 57 7.08 -2.90 1.67
CA LYS A 57 6.20 -3.77 2.48
C LYS A 57 6.92 -4.83 3.31
N ILE A 58 8.07 -5.30 2.88
CA ILE A 58 8.77 -6.42 3.49
C ILE A 58 9.90 -5.87 4.37
N LEU A 59 9.91 -6.35 5.61
CA LEU A 59 10.89 -6.03 6.65
C LEU A 59 12.34 -5.88 6.12
N HIS A 60 13.08 -4.92 6.69
CA HIS A 60 14.53 -4.78 6.54
C HIS A 60 15.34 -5.92 7.22
N VAL A 61 14.79 -7.13 7.31
CA VAL A 61 15.47 -8.31 7.88
C VAL A 61 16.41 -8.98 6.86
N LEU A 62 16.10 -8.82 5.57
CA LEU A 62 16.93 -9.30 4.46
C LEU A 62 17.88 -8.21 3.95
N PRO A 63 19.11 -8.56 3.52
CA PRO A 63 20.06 -7.61 2.95
C PRO A 63 19.71 -7.29 1.49
N TRP A 64 18.58 -6.60 1.28
CA TRP A 64 17.98 -6.31 -0.03
C TRP A 64 18.96 -5.70 -1.06
N LEU A 65 19.84 -4.81 -0.62
CA LEU A 65 20.83 -4.18 -1.51
C LEU A 65 21.83 -5.19 -2.08
N GLN A 66 22.25 -6.19 -1.29
CA GLN A 66 23.13 -7.24 -1.77
C GLN A 66 22.38 -8.21 -2.68
N ILE A 67 21.19 -8.63 -2.25
CA ILE A 67 20.35 -9.57 -3.01
C ILE A 67 20.06 -9.02 -4.41
N SER A 68 19.60 -7.77 -4.51
CA SER A 68 19.24 -7.19 -5.82
C SER A 68 20.39 -6.97 -6.79
N ARG A 69 21.61 -6.79 -6.29
CA ARG A 69 22.82 -6.65 -7.11
C ARG A 69 23.27 -7.98 -7.70
N HIS A 70 22.89 -9.09 -7.06
CA HIS A 70 23.48 -10.40 -7.29
C HIS A 70 22.41 -11.49 -7.54
N SER A 71 21.14 -11.14 -7.67
CA SER A 71 20.06 -12.11 -7.94
C SER A 71 18.93 -11.43 -8.70
N ASN A 72 18.36 -12.14 -9.66
CA ASN A 72 17.17 -11.67 -10.35
C ASN A 72 15.92 -12.00 -9.51
N LEU A 73 15.31 -10.94 -8.97
CA LEU A 73 14.19 -11.03 -8.03
C LEU A 73 12.91 -11.54 -8.69
N SER A 74 12.76 -11.38 -10.02
CA SER A 74 11.58 -11.84 -10.74
C SER A 74 11.66 -13.32 -11.15
N THR A 75 12.85 -13.93 -11.12
CA THR A 75 13.05 -15.33 -11.51
C THR A 75 13.34 -16.25 -10.32
N GLU A 76 14.04 -15.75 -9.30
CA GLU A 76 14.39 -16.54 -8.11
C GLU A 76 13.10 -16.98 -7.37
N PRO A 77 12.90 -18.29 -7.12
CA PRO A 77 11.64 -18.82 -6.58
C PRO A 77 11.08 -18.14 -5.32
N PHE A 78 11.92 -17.78 -4.34
CA PHE A 78 11.46 -17.13 -3.11
C PHE A 78 11.03 -15.68 -3.36
N PHE A 79 11.88 -14.87 -3.99
CA PHE A 79 11.60 -13.46 -4.29
C PHE A 79 10.47 -13.29 -5.30
N ARG A 80 10.37 -14.17 -6.29
CA ARG A 80 9.27 -14.18 -7.24
C ARG A 80 7.94 -14.42 -6.52
N ARG A 81 7.87 -15.40 -5.61
CA ARG A 81 6.67 -15.63 -4.79
C ARG A 81 6.34 -14.41 -3.93
N LEU A 82 7.32 -13.81 -3.26
CA LEU A 82 7.11 -12.57 -2.52
C LEU A 82 6.55 -11.45 -3.41
N LEU A 83 7.11 -11.30 -4.61
CA LEU A 83 6.73 -10.26 -5.56
C LEU A 83 5.30 -10.47 -6.07
N LEU A 84 4.97 -11.69 -6.51
CA LEU A 84 3.63 -12.05 -6.97
C LEU A 84 2.58 -11.82 -5.89
N THR A 85 2.83 -12.27 -4.66
CA THR A 85 1.88 -12.11 -3.56
C THR A 85 1.76 -10.64 -3.15
N THR A 86 2.86 -9.88 -3.16
CA THR A 86 2.85 -8.42 -2.90
C THR A 86 2.03 -7.67 -3.95
N ILE A 87 2.24 -7.95 -5.24
CA ILE A 87 1.51 -7.32 -6.33
C ILE A 87 0.03 -7.68 -6.27
N THR A 88 -0.30 -8.96 -6.08
CA THR A 88 -1.68 -9.43 -5.94
C THR A 88 -2.39 -8.72 -4.80
N ASN A 89 -1.72 -8.57 -3.65
CA ASN A 89 -2.28 -7.82 -2.52
C ASN A 89 -2.47 -6.34 -2.85
N ASN A 90 -1.49 -5.67 -3.49
CA ASN A 90 -1.65 -4.26 -3.88
C ASN A 90 -2.80 -4.06 -4.88
N LEU A 91 -2.92 -4.91 -5.90
CA LEU A 91 -4.04 -4.87 -6.84
C LEU A 91 -5.38 -5.11 -6.13
N HIS A 92 -5.43 -6.08 -5.21
CA HIS A 92 -6.61 -6.31 -4.38
C HIS A 92 -7.00 -5.07 -3.56
N GLN A 93 -6.04 -4.37 -2.94
CA GLN A 93 -6.30 -3.15 -2.16
C GLN A 93 -6.75 -1.98 -3.07
N ILE A 94 -6.21 -1.86 -4.28
CA ILE A 94 -6.68 -0.87 -5.27
C ILE A 94 -8.14 -1.15 -5.62
N VAL A 95 -8.50 -2.40 -5.92
CA VAL A 95 -9.87 -2.78 -6.28
C VAL A 95 -10.85 -2.60 -5.10
N THR A 96 -10.50 -3.14 -3.93
CA THR A 96 -11.43 -3.23 -2.78
C THR A 96 -11.46 -1.98 -1.91
N ARG A 97 -10.44 -1.12 -1.95
CA ARG A 97 -10.34 0.06 -1.08
C ARG A 97 -9.94 1.34 -1.80
N ALA A 98 -9.72 1.30 -3.12
CA ALA A 98 -9.18 2.43 -3.89
C ALA A 98 -7.84 2.94 -3.32
N HIS A 99 -7.02 2.03 -2.75
CA HIS A 99 -5.70 2.34 -2.19
C HIS A 99 -4.69 2.73 -3.28
N ILE A 100 -4.66 4.01 -3.64
CA ILE A 100 -3.82 4.54 -4.72
C ILE A 100 -2.65 5.32 -4.11
N ARG A 101 -1.41 4.87 -4.33
CA ARG A 101 -0.19 5.55 -3.86
C ARG A 101 -0.03 6.91 -4.52
N VAL A 102 0.30 7.91 -3.72
CA VAL A 102 0.63 9.26 -4.18
C VAL A 102 2.05 9.60 -3.71
N PRO A 103 3.05 9.68 -4.63
CA PRO A 103 4.45 9.92 -4.24
C PRO A 103 4.71 11.26 -3.55
N LYS A 104 3.94 12.30 -3.89
CA LYS A 104 4.01 13.63 -3.28
C LYS A 104 2.93 13.80 -2.21
N ALA A 105 2.87 12.82 -1.31
CA ALA A 105 1.98 12.82 -0.16
C ALA A 105 2.55 11.95 0.97
N ARG A 106 2.19 12.26 2.22
CA ARG A 106 2.67 11.56 3.42
C ARG A 106 1.63 11.63 4.55
N TYR A 107 1.58 10.60 5.38
CA TYR A 107 0.91 10.65 6.68
C TYR A 107 1.81 11.36 7.68
N MET A 108 1.32 12.41 8.34
CA MET A 108 2.14 13.22 9.24
C MET A 108 1.44 13.48 10.57
N PHE A 109 2.13 13.22 11.69
CA PHE A 109 1.65 13.64 13.00
C PHE A 109 1.49 15.16 13.06
N GLY A 110 0.32 15.63 13.52
CA GLY A 110 0.07 17.03 13.76
C GLY A 110 0.70 17.50 15.07
N ILE A 111 1.34 18.66 15.06
CA ILE A 111 1.79 19.37 16.26
C ILE A 111 1.47 20.87 16.16
N VAL A 112 1.56 21.58 17.28
CA VAL A 112 1.34 23.03 17.34
C VAL A 112 2.66 23.80 17.25
N ASP A 113 2.63 24.94 16.59
CA ASP A 113 3.70 25.93 16.63
C ASP A 113 3.75 26.62 18.01
N GLU A 114 4.66 26.16 18.88
CA GLU A 114 4.89 26.74 20.21
C GLU A 114 5.57 28.12 20.17
N TYR A 115 6.18 28.50 19.04
CA TYR A 115 6.89 29.78 18.88
C TYR A 115 5.98 30.91 18.41
N LYS A 116 4.75 30.60 17.98
CA LYS A 116 3.77 31.57 17.46
C LYS A 116 4.31 32.38 16.27
N VAL A 117 5.02 31.73 15.38
CA VAL A 117 5.59 32.32 14.15
C VAL A 117 4.70 32.11 12.93
N LEU A 118 3.88 31.04 12.92
CA LEU A 118 2.92 30.75 11.85
C LEU A 118 1.63 31.55 12.03
N LYS A 119 1.13 32.12 10.92
CA LYS A 119 -0.16 32.82 10.85
C LYS A 119 -1.30 31.87 10.52
N GLU A 120 -2.54 32.31 10.75
CA GLU A 120 -3.73 31.61 10.25
C GLU A 120 -3.63 31.36 8.74
N GLY A 121 -3.95 30.13 8.32
CA GLY A 121 -3.80 29.64 6.95
C GLY A 121 -2.42 29.10 6.59
N GLN A 122 -1.42 29.20 7.48
CA GLN A 122 -0.07 28.72 7.24
C GLN A 122 0.23 27.42 8.01
N VAL A 123 1.11 26.60 7.46
CA VAL A 123 1.69 25.42 8.11
C VAL A 123 3.19 25.36 7.84
N PHE A 124 3.94 24.67 8.70
CA PHE A 124 5.34 24.33 8.42
C PHE A 124 5.48 22.82 8.24
N ILE A 125 6.17 22.41 7.17
CA ILE A 125 6.37 21.00 6.82
C ILE A 125 7.78 20.83 6.27
N GLN A 126 8.55 19.95 6.90
CA GLN A 126 9.86 19.53 6.45
C GLN A 126 9.88 18.00 6.41
N ILE A 127 10.20 17.42 5.26
CA ILE A 127 10.19 15.97 5.04
C ILE A 127 11.60 15.43 4.90
N THR A 128 11.85 14.24 5.44
CA THR A 128 13.06 13.46 5.17
C THR A 128 12.79 12.43 4.08
N ASP A 129 13.63 12.35 3.05
CA ASP A 129 13.56 11.32 2.01
C ASP A 129 14.24 10.00 2.44
N GLU A 130 14.22 8.98 1.57
CA GLU A 130 14.83 7.67 1.87
C GLU A 130 16.36 7.72 2.04
N ASP A 131 17.01 8.74 1.48
CA ASP A 131 18.46 8.95 1.55
C ASP A 131 18.85 9.82 2.76
N GLY A 132 17.86 10.28 3.54
CA GLY A 132 18.05 11.12 4.72
C GLY A 132 18.13 12.62 4.40
N HIS A 133 17.90 13.04 3.16
CA HIS A 133 17.87 14.46 2.80
C HIS A 133 16.57 15.11 3.28
N LYS A 134 16.72 16.30 3.86
CA LYS A 134 15.61 17.08 4.38
C LYS A 134 15.19 18.15 3.38
N THR A 135 13.91 18.18 3.05
CA THR A 135 13.31 19.16 2.13
C THR A 135 12.18 19.89 2.82
N ILE A 136 12.21 21.22 2.80
CA ILE A 136 11.11 22.07 3.28
C ILE A 136 10.10 22.22 2.16
N LEU A 137 8.82 22.02 2.47
CA LEU A 137 7.74 22.24 1.51
C LEU A 137 7.30 23.70 1.55
N GLU A 138 7.05 24.28 0.38
CA GLU A 138 6.53 25.64 0.23
C GLU A 138 5.38 25.65 -0.79
N GLY A 139 4.35 26.44 -0.51
CA GLY A 139 3.17 26.58 -1.38
C GLY A 139 1.93 25.84 -0.87
N PRO A 140 0.89 25.69 -1.69
CA PRO A 140 -0.37 25.12 -1.26
C PRO A 140 -0.26 23.61 -1.01
N VAL A 141 -0.84 23.15 0.09
CA VAL A 141 -0.91 21.74 0.50
C VAL A 141 -2.33 21.39 0.90
N ALA A 142 -2.82 20.24 0.44
CA ALA A 142 -4.11 19.70 0.84
C ALA A 142 -3.93 18.79 2.05
N ILE A 143 -4.74 19.00 3.08
CA ILE A 143 -4.66 18.32 4.37
C ILE A 143 -6.03 17.78 4.75
N THR A 144 -6.09 16.53 5.18
CA THR A 144 -7.30 15.90 5.75
C THR A 144 -6.91 14.86 6.80
N LYS A 145 -7.86 14.33 7.56
CA LYS A 145 -7.67 13.24 8.51
C LYS A 145 -8.69 12.15 8.25
N ASN A 146 -8.29 10.88 8.34
CA ASN A 146 -9.25 9.79 8.28
C ASN A 146 -9.81 9.47 9.69
N PRO A 147 -11.10 9.14 9.80
CA PRO A 147 -12.13 9.18 8.75
C PRO A 147 -12.55 10.62 8.41
N CYS A 148 -12.78 10.91 7.11
CA CYS A 148 -13.24 12.22 6.62
C CYS A 148 -14.52 12.08 5.79
N HIS A 149 -15.65 12.49 6.34
CA HIS A 149 -16.96 12.32 5.71
C HIS A 149 -17.58 13.64 5.26
N HIS A 150 -17.28 14.74 5.95
CA HIS A 150 -17.91 16.02 5.67
C HIS A 150 -17.17 16.77 4.55
N PRO A 151 -17.87 17.49 3.63
CA PRO A 151 -17.24 18.25 2.55
C PRO A 151 -16.12 19.23 2.99
N GLY A 152 -16.22 19.73 4.21
CA GLY A 152 -15.27 20.66 4.83
C GLY A 152 -13.99 20.03 5.40
N ASP A 153 -13.89 18.70 5.46
CA ASP A 153 -12.80 17.98 6.13
C ASP A 153 -11.46 18.06 5.41
N LEU A 154 -11.48 18.32 4.10
CA LEU A 154 -10.27 18.60 3.34
C LEU A 154 -10.00 20.11 3.33
N ARG A 155 -8.85 20.52 3.84
CA ARG A 155 -8.42 21.93 3.90
C ARG A 155 -7.18 22.14 3.05
N VAL A 156 -7.16 23.20 2.26
CA VAL A 156 -5.95 23.67 1.58
C VAL A 156 -5.33 24.78 2.42
N LEU A 157 -4.11 24.56 2.88
CA LEU A 157 -3.31 25.51 3.66
C LEU A 157 -2.02 25.85 2.91
N LYS A 158 -1.28 26.86 3.37
CA LYS A 158 -0.02 27.28 2.75
C LYS A 158 1.18 26.81 3.58
N ALA A 159 1.95 25.88 3.04
CA ALA A 159 3.26 25.54 3.58
C ALA A 159 4.23 26.72 3.40
N VAL A 160 4.92 27.11 4.47
CA VAL A 160 5.88 28.22 4.50
C VAL A 160 7.21 27.79 5.09
N ASN A 161 8.29 28.45 4.63
CA ASN A 161 9.62 28.24 5.16
C ASN A 161 9.89 29.21 6.32
N GLU A 162 9.84 28.69 7.55
CA GLU A 162 10.12 29.44 8.77
C GLU A 162 11.36 28.90 9.47
N LYS A 163 12.38 29.75 9.61
CA LYS A 163 13.73 29.35 10.06
C LYS A 163 13.74 28.85 11.50
N SER A 164 12.91 29.43 12.36
CA SER A 164 12.81 28.98 13.76
C SER A 164 12.29 27.54 13.87
N LEU A 165 11.61 27.01 12.85
CA LEU A 165 10.99 25.68 12.85
C LEU A 165 11.81 24.59 12.14
N HIS A 166 12.98 24.90 11.55
CA HIS A 166 13.80 23.93 10.78
C HIS A 166 14.26 22.69 11.57
N HIS A 167 14.23 22.76 12.90
CA HIS A 167 14.53 21.64 13.78
C HIS A 167 13.39 20.60 13.83
N LEU A 168 12.18 20.98 13.44
CA LEU A 168 11.02 20.11 13.32
C LEU A 168 11.01 19.48 11.92
N TYR A 169 10.92 18.16 11.84
CA TYR A 169 10.87 17.42 10.57
C TYR A 169 10.02 16.17 10.74
N ASP A 170 9.45 15.71 9.63
CA ASP A 170 8.53 14.58 9.57
C ASP A 170 7.32 14.71 10.51
N VAL A 171 6.86 15.96 10.67
CA VAL A 171 5.64 16.38 11.39
C VAL A 171 4.96 17.52 10.63
N LEU A 172 3.66 17.66 10.81
CA LEU A 172 2.86 18.78 10.30
C LEU A 172 2.68 19.81 11.43
N VAL A 173 3.22 21.02 11.26
CA VAL A 173 3.12 22.07 12.28
C VAL A 173 1.98 23.03 11.95
N PHE A 174 0.97 23.04 12.80
CA PHE A 174 -0.17 23.95 12.73
C PHE A 174 0.09 25.28 13.45
N PRO A 175 -0.53 26.38 13.03
CA PRO A 175 -0.41 27.66 13.70
C PRO A 175 -1.19 27.62 15.02
N GLN A 176 -0.63 28.25 16.06
CA GLN A 176 -1.39 28.53 17.28
C GLN A 176 -2.36 29.71 17.10
N GLN A 177 -2.13 30.57 16.09
CA GLN A 177 -2.90 31.77 15.84
C GLN A 177 -4.06 31.51 14.87
N GLY A 178 -5.18 32.19 15.09
CA GLY A 178 -6.35 32.15 14.20
C GLY A 178 -7.66 32.21 14.97
N SER A 179 -8.76 32.27 14.22
CA SER A 179 -10.11 32.29 14.79
C SER A 179 -10.58 30.90 15.24
N ARG A 180 -10.14 29.85 14.56
CA ARG A 180 -10.40 28.45 14.86
C ARG A 180 -9.13 27.61 14.60
N PRO A 181 -8.78 26.65 15.46
CA PRO A 181 -7.65 25.76 15.20
C PRO A 181 -7.86 24.94 13.91
N HIS A 182 -6.90 24.95 12.98
CA HIS A 182 -7.01 24.19 11.72
C HIS A 182 -7.11 22.68 11.94
N ALA A 183 -6.55 22.13 13.01
CA ALA A 183 -6.76 20.74 13.42
C ALA A 183 -8.26 20.43 13.61
N SER A 184 -8.98 21.26 14.38
CA SER A 184 -10.43 21.12 14.61
C SER A 184 -11.26 21.30 13.34
N GLU A 185 -10.78 22.09 12.37
CA GLU A 185 -11.44 22.21 11.06
C GLU A 185 -11.38 20.91 10.22
N ILE A 186 -10.44 20.02 10.52
CA ILE A 186 -10.16 18.79 9.78
C ILE A 186 -10.71 17.61 10.59
N SER A 187 -11.95 17.21 10.31
CA SER A 187 -12.61 16.05 10.94
C SER A 187 -12.55 16.06 12.48
N GLY A 188 -12.67 17.24 13.10
CA GLY A 188 -12.66 17.41 14.56
C GLY A 188 -11.35 16.96 15.22
N SER A 189 -10.24 16.99 14.49
CA SER A 189 -8.95 16.49 14.96
C SER A 189 -8.39 17.32 16.10
N ASP A 190 -7.65 16.66 16.99
CA ASP A 190 -6.80 17.29 17.98
C ASP A 190 -5.31 17.01 17.69
N LEU A 191 -4.44 17.29 18.65
CA LEU A 191 -2.99 17.14 18.53
C LEU A 191 -2.43 16.21 19.61
N ASP A 192 -3.19 15.19 20.03
CA ASP A 192 -2.78 14.21 21.04
C ASP A 192 -2.02 12.99 20.45
N GLY A 193 -1.99 12.90 19.12
CA GLY A 193 -1.44 11.77 18.37
C GLY A 193 -2.02 11.58 16.97
N ASP A 194 -2.92 12.47 16.52
CA ASP A 194 -3.56 12.39 15.21
C ASP A 194 -2.55 12.48 14.04
N GLU A 195 -2.74 11.60 13.05
CA GLU A 195 -1.99 11.57 11.79
C GLU A 195 -2.84 12.14 10.64
N TYR A 196 -2.25 13.07 9.90
CA TYR A 196 -2.90 13.79 8.80
C TYR A 196 -2.42 13.30 7.45
N THR A 197 -3.33 13.17 6.51
CA THR A 197 -3.04 13.02 5.08
C THR A 197 -2.59 14.37 4.54
N VAL A 198 -1.31 14.51 4.19
CA VAL A 198 -0.76 15.73 3.58
C VAL A 198 -0.41 15.43 2.12
N ILE A 199 -0.99 16.20 1.19
CA ILE A 199 -0.76 16.07 -0.25
C ILE A 199 -0.22 17.40 -0.79
N TRP A 200 0.93 17.35 -1.45
CA TRP A 200 1.56 18.51 -2.10
C TRP A 200 1.82 18.28 -3.59
N ASP A 201 1.16 17.28 -4.19
CA ASP A 201 1.12 17.14 -5.64
C ASP A 201 0.23 18.23 -6.26
N PRO A 202 0.75 19.13 -7.12
CA PRO A 202 -0.04 20.22 -7.69
C PRO A 202 -1.26 19.77 -8.49
N THR A 203 -1.30 18.53 -8.98
CA THR A 203 -2.44 17.98 -9.72
C THR A 203 -3.56 17.45 -8.82
N LEU A 204 -3.28 17.28 -7.53
CA LEU A 204 -4.22 16.79 -6.51
C LEU A 204 -4.52 17.83 -5.42
N VAL A 205 -3.87 18.98 -5.42
CA VAL A 205 -4.21 20.08 -4.50
C VAL A 205 -5.34 20.93 -5.10
N PRO A 206 -6.52 21.00 -4.46
CA PRO A 206 -7.62 21.79 -4.99
C PRO A 206 -7.30 23.29 -5.06
N ILE A 207 -7.82 23.94 -6.10
CA ILE A 207 -7.78 25.41 -6.26
C ILE A 207 -9.05 26.09 -5.77
N SER A 208 -10.11 25.32 -5.52
CA SER A 208 -11.37 25.82 -4.98
C SER A 208 -11.18 26.33 -3.54
N PRO A 209 -11.90 27.40 -3.14
CA PRO A 209 -11.90 27.85 -1.75
C PRO A 209 -12.26 26.72 -0.78
N ASN A 210 -11.75 26.78 0.45
CA ASN A 210 -12.13 25.79 1.45
C ASN A 210 -13.61 25.96 1.82
N PRO A 211 -14.42 24.87 1.80
CA PRO A 211 -15.79 24.90 2.30
C PRO A 211 -15.83 25.23 3.80
N THR A 212 -17.01 25.60 4.30
CA THR A 212 -17.22 25.77 5.74
C THR A 212 -16.95 24.46 6.47
N PRO A 213 -16.04 24.43 7.46
CA PRO A 213 -15.78 23.23 8.25
C PRO A 213 -16.98 22.92 9.15
N TYR A 214 -17.25 21.64 9.38
CA TYR A 214 -18.31 21.23 10.31
C TYR A 214 -17.96 21.64 11.75
N GLU A 215 -18.96 21.88 12.58
CA GLU A 215 -18.79 22.22 14.00
C GLU A 215 -18.69 20.94 14.82
N TYR A 216 -17.47 20.43 14.99
CA TYR A 216 -17.21 19.19 15.72
C TYR A 216 -17.35 19.32 17.24
N ASP A 217 -17.21 20.55 17.77
CA ASP A 217 -17.25 20.82 19.21
C ASP A 217 -18.68 20.88 19.79
N SER A 218 -19.72 20.70 18.97
CA SER A 218 -21.12 20.80 19.40
C SER A 218 -21.71 19.49 19.96
N GLY A 219 -20.88 18.47 20.18
CA GLY A 219 -21.31 17.16 20.68
C GLY A 219 -21.83 17.19 22.13
N PRO A 220 -22.68 16.23 22.53
CA PRO A 220 -23.16 16.15 23.90
C PRO A 220 -22.02 15.86 24.86
N SER A 221 -21.95 16.63 25.95
CA SER A 221 -20.98 16.38 27.02
C SER A 221 -21.27 15.05 27.74
N PRO A 222 -20.24 14.31 28.20
CA PRO A 222 -20.43 13.09 28.96
C PRO A 222 -21.39 13.30 30.14
N LYS A 223 -22.35 12.40 30.32
CA LYS A 223 -23.33 12.50 31.42
C LYS A 223 -22.65 12.27 32.78
N PRO A 224 -22.60 13.27 33.68
CA PRO A 224 -22.00 13.09 34.99
C PRO A 224 -22.86 12.17 35.86
N LEU A 225 -22.22 11.22 36.54
CA LEU A 225 -22.86 10.42 37.59
C LEU A 225 -22.73 11.16 38.93
N ASN A 226 -23.84 11.69 39.45
CA ASN A 226 -23.89 12.35 40.77
C ASN A 226 -23.88 11.34 41.94
N ARG A 227 -23.09 10.26 41.82
CA ARG A 227 -22.90 9.21 42.84
C ARG A 227 -21.61 8.43 42.57
N ILE A 228 -21.15 7.67 43.56
CA ILE A 228 -19.98 6.79 43.41
C ILE A 228 -20.26 5.74 42.33
N VAL A 229 -19.27 5.53 41.47
CA VAL A 229 -19.29 4.53 40.39
C VAL A 229 -19.28 3.12 40.98
N THR A 230 -20.29 2.33 40.66
CA THR A 230 -20.46 0.95 41.10
C THR A 230 -19.88 -0.04 40.06
N ARG A 231 -19.76 -1.32 40.44
CA ARG A 231 -19.39 -2.38 39.49
C ARG A 231 -20.42 -2.52 38.35
N ASN A 232 -21.70 -2.34 38.66
CA ASN A 232 -22.78 -2.46 37.67
C ASN A 232 -22.71 -1.37 36.61
N ASP A 233 -22.30 -0.15 36.98
CA ASP A 233 -22.09 0.94 36.01
C ASP A 233 -21.01 0.57 34.99
N ARG A 234 -19.90 0.01 35.46
CA ARG A 234 -18.81 -0.45 34.57
C ARG A 234 -19.26 -1.58 33.66
N LEU A 235 -20.00 -2.55 34.18
CA LEU A 235 -20.54 -3.65 33.38
C LEU A 235 -21.51 -3.13 32.32
N LYS A 236 -22.36 -2.17 32.68
CA LYS A 236 -23.29 -1.55 31.74
C LYS A 236 -22.57 -0.87 30.59
N VAL A 237 -21.56 -0.04 30.87
CA VAL A 237 -20.76 0.62 29.82
C VAL A 237 -20.11 -0.40 28.89
N ILE A 238 -19.58 -1.51 29.42
CA ILE A 238 -19.00 -2.57 28.57
C ILE A 238 -20.07 -3.22 27.68
N LEU A 239 -21.25 -3.51 28.24
CA LEU A 239 -22.35 -4.08 27.47
C LEU A 239 -22.83 -3.13 26.38
N ASP A 240 -23.00 -1.84 26.71
CA ASP A 240 -23.40 -0.80 25.75
C ASP A 240 -22.40 -0.77 24.58
N ILE A 241 -21.08 -0.69 24.86
CA ILE A 241 -20.02 -0.73 23.82
C ILE A 241 -20.06 -2.01 22.98
N CYS A 242 -20.36 -3.17 23.59
CA CYS A 242 -20.39 -4.46 22.87
C CYS A 242 -21.63 -4.61 21.97
N GLU A 243 -22.75 -3.99 22.34
CA GLU A 243 -24.01 -4.07 21.59
C GLU A 243 -24.06 -3.08 20.41
N GLN A 244 -23.12 -2.12 20.35
CA GLN A 244 -23.19 -0.97 19.45
C GLN A 244 -21.98 -0.91 18.50
N ASP A 245 -22.05 -1.67 17.40
CA ASP A 245 -21.09 -1.63 16.28
C ASP A 245 -21.78 -1.17 14.99
N ASN A 246 -22.19 0.10 14.94
CA ASN A 246 -22.86 0.67 13.76
C ASN A 246 -21.97 1.57 12.91
N LEU A 247 -20.79 1.96 13.39
CA LEU A 247 -19.90 2.91 12.71
C LEU A 247 -19.54 2.44 11.29
N GLY A 248 -19.08 1.19 11.15
CA GLY A 248 -18.73 0.62 9.85
C GLY A 248 -19.94 0.52 8.90
N ARG A 249 -21.11 0.18 9.44
CA ARG A 249 -22.36 0.12 8.68
C ARG A 249 -22.78 1.50 8.18
N LEU A 250 -22.79 2.50 9.04
CA LEU A 250 -23.15 3.87 8.70
C LEU A 250 -22.15 4.48 7.70
N SER A 251 -20.86 4.21 7.85
CA SER A 251 -19.83 4.68 6.91
C SER A 251 -20.03 4.08 5.50
N ASN A 252 -20.40 2.80 5.41
CA ASN A 252 -20.74 2.17 4.14
C ASN A 252 -22.00 2.79 3.51
N ILE A 253 -23.02 3.12 4.31
CA ILE A 253 -24.21 3.81 3.80
C ILE A 253 -23.88 5.22 3.33
N HIS A 254 -22.99 5.94 4.03
CA HIS A 254 -22.50 7.25 3.59
C HIS A 254 -21.86 7.17 2.21
N LEU A 255 -21.04 6.16 1.92
CA LEU A 255 -20.49 5.96 0.57
C LEU A 255 -21.58 5.79 -0.51
N VAL A 256 -22.68 5.11 -0.19
CA VAL A 256 -23.82 4.94 -1.11
C VAL A 256 -24.52 6.28 -1.35
N LEU A 257 -24.84 7.02 -0.29
CA LEU A 257 -25.49 8.33 -0.41
C LEU A 257 -24.61 9.34 -1.16
N VAL A 258 -23.31 9.38 -0.86
CA VAL A 258 -22.34 10.21 -1.60
C VAL A 258 -22.32 9.84 -3.08
N ASP A 259 -22.41 8.56 -3.42
CA ASP A 259 -22.42 8.10 -4.81
C ASP A 259 -23.74 8.47 -5.52
N GLN A 260 -24.89 8.35 -4.86
CA GLN A 260 -26.20 8.64 -5.43
C GLN A 260 -26.53 10.14 -5.49
N LEU A 261 -26.32 10.87 -4.40
CA LEU A 261 -26.83 12.23 -4.18
C LEU A 261 -25.73 13.30 -4.21
N GLY A 262 -24.49 12.93 -3.87
CA GLY A 262 -23.38 13.88 -3.70
C GLY A 262 -22.99 14.03 -2.24
N ILE A 263 -21.76 14.51 -1.99
CA ILE A 263 -21.23 14.66 -0.63
C ILE A 263 -21.79 15.88 0.11
N ASP A 264 -22.28 16.85 -0.66
CA ASP A 264 -22.92 18.08 -0.19
C ASP A 264 -24.45 17.99 -0.13
N SER A 265 -25.02 16.79 -0.33
CA SER A 265 -26.45 16.56 -0.14
C SER A 265 -26.79 16.64 1.36
N GLU A 266 -28.03 17.05 1.67
CA GLU A 266 -28.50 17.16 3.05
C GLU A 266 -28.39 15.82 3.78
N GLU A 267 -28.73 14.71 3.12
CA GLU A 267 -28.66 13.37 3.69
C GLU A 267 -27.22 12.94 3.97
N ALA A 268 -26.27 13.24 3.08
CA ALA A 268 -24.86 12.93 3.27
C ALA A 268 -24.25 13.76 4.42
N ILE A 269 -24.55 15.06 4.47
CA ILE A 269 -24.08 15.96 5.54
C ILE A 269 -24.63 15.53 6.91
N LEU A 270 -25.94 15.23 6.99
CA LEU A 270 -26.55 14.77 8.24
C LEU A 270 -25.95 13.45 8.70
N LEU A 271 -25.68 12.52 7.78
CA LEU A 271 -25.04 11.25 8.13
C LEU A 271 -23.55 11.42 8.51
N ALA A 272 -22.83 12.34 7.88
CA ALA A 272 -21.45 12.68 8.27
C ALA A 272 -21.39 13.25 9.70
N ALA A 273 -22.34 14.13 10.05
CA ALA A 273 -22.50 14.64 11.41
C ALA A 273 -22.77 13.50 12.42
N GLY A 274 -23.68 12.58 12.09
CA GLY A 274 -23.94 11.41 12.90
C GLY A 274 -22.73 10.48 13.03
N LEU A 275 -21.98 10.25 11.97
CA LEU A 275 -20.75 9.44 12.01
C LEU A 275 -19.71 10.02 12.96
N SER A 276 -19.56 11.35 12.98
CA SER A 276 -18.69 12.02 13.95
C SER A 276 -19.15 11.79 15.39
N GLN A 277 -20.44 11.90 15.67
CA GLN A 277 -20.99 11.67 17.00
C GLN A 277 -20.88 10.20 17.42
N GLU A 278 -21.12 9.28 16.50
CA GLU A 278 -20.99 7.84 16.73
C GLU A 278 -19.54 7.45 17.06
N LEU A 279 -18.53 8.10 16.46
CA LEU A 279 -17.13 7.88 16.79
C LEU A 279 -16.81 8.24 18.26
N ASP A 280 -17.40 9.33 18.76
CA ASP A 280 -17.22 9.76 20.16
C ASP A 280 -18.21 9.11 21.14
N SER A 281 -19.14 8.28 20.67
CA SER A 281 -20.11 7.57 21.52
C SER A 281 -19.45 6.69 22.58
N VAL A 282 -18.27 6.12 22.29
CA VAL A 282 -17.48 5.33 23.25
C VAL A 282 -17.02 6.18 24.45
N LYS A 283 -16.86 7.49 24.25
CA LYS A 283 -16.49 8.45 25.31
C LYS A 283 -17.71 9.08 25.98
N SER A 284 -18.73 9.44 25.20
CA SER A 284 -19.90 10.18 25.68
C SER A 284 -21.00 9.26 26.26
N GLY A 285 -21.07 8.01 25.78
CA GLY A 285 -22.17 7.08 26.02
C GLY A 285 -23.45 7.45 25.25
N GLU A 286 -23.37 8.35 24.27
CA GLU A 286 -24.51 8.80 23.48
C GLU A 286 -24.34 8.45 22.00
N HIS A 287 -25.34 7.76 21.46
CA HIS A 287 -25.44 7.43 20.04
C HIS A 287 -26.37 8.44 19.34
N PRO A 288 -26.02 8.88 18.12
CA PRO A 288 -26.78 9.88 17.38
C PRO A 288 -28.11 9.33 16.83
N TYR A 289 -28.21 8.00 16.64
CA TYR A 289 -29.35 7.37 16.00
C TYR A 289 -29.88 6.18 16.79
N THR A 290 -31.20 6.12 16.89
CA THR A 290 -31.93 4.93 17.33
C THR A 290 -31.95 3.85 16.24
N SER A 291 -32.24 2.60 16.62
CA SER A 291 -32.35 1.49 15.68
C SER A 291 -33.34 1.74 14.53
N ASP A 292 -34.44 2.47 14.77
CA ASP A 292 -35.42 2.78 13.75
C ASP A 292 -34.97 3.91 12.82
N GLN A 293 -34.22 4.91 13.34
CA GLN A 293 -33.57 5.91 12.50
C GLN A 293 -32.52 5.28 11.58
N ILE A 294 -31.72 4.34 12.09
CA ILE A 294 -30.74 3.61 11.27
C ILE A 294 -31.44 2.84 10.15
N LYS A 295 -32.56 2.16 10.43
CA LYS A 295 -33.37 1.49 9.39
C LYS A 295 -33.85 2.49 8.33
N ASN A 296 -34.32 3.67 8.74
CA ASN A 296 -34.76 4.70 7.81
C ASN A 296 -33.60 5.21 6.93
N ILE A 297 -32.44 5.49 7.51
CA ILE A 297 -31.23 5.90 6.76
C ILE A 297 -30.84 4.83 5.72
N VAL A 298 -30.88 3.55 6.12
CA VAL A 298 -30.60 2.42 5.22
C VAL A 298 -31.66 2.33 4.11
N ASN A 299 -32.93 2.59 4.41
CA ASN A 299 -34.00 2.60 3.42
C ASN A 299 -33.85 3.75 2.42
N THR A 300 -33.39 4.93 2.86
CA THR A 300 -33.09 6.08 1.98
C THR A 300 -32.01 5.74 0.96
N ALA A 301 -30.98 4.99 1.36
CA ALA A 301 -29.94 4.49 0.44
C ALA A 301 -30.44 3.42 -0.53
N GLY A 302 -31.67 2.92 -0.36
CA GLY A 302 -32.31 1.93 -1.21
C GLY A 302 -31.78 0.51 -1.03
N THR A 303 -32.28 -0.40 -1.89
CA THR A 303 -31.91 -1.82 -1.90
C THR A 303 -30.75 -2.15 -2.84
N THR A 304 -30.22 -1.16 -3.56
CA THR A 304 -29.11 -1.35 -4.50
C THR A 304 -27.82 -0.72 -3.98
N ARG A 305 -26.67 -1.23 -4.41
CA ARG A 305 -25.33 -0.73 -4.01
C ARG A 305 -24.46 -0.47 -5.23
N PRO A 306 -23.53 0.50 -5.17
CA PRO A 306 -22.62 0.74 -6.28
C PRO A 306 -21.65 -0.44 -6.47
N ASP A 307 -21.29 -0.69 -7.72
CA ASP A 307 -20.43 -1.78 -8.17
C ASP A 307 -19.09 -1.90 -7.42
N PHE A 308 -18.48 -0.77 -7.07
CA PHE A 308 -17.21 -0.78 -6.35
C PHE A 308 -17.29 -1.34 -4.92
N MET A 309 -18.48 -1.45 -4.30
CA MET A 309 -18.61 -1.96 -2.92
C MET A 309 -18.55 -3.48 -2.83
N GLN A 310 -18.86 -4.22 -3.91
CA GLN A 310 -18.78 -5.68 -3.98
C GLN A 310 -19.55 -6.43 -2.85
N ILE A 311 -20.70 -5.92 -2.41
CA ILE A 311 -21.51 -6.58 -1.37
C ILE A 311 -22.45 -7.58 -2.03
N SER A 312 -22.30 -8.87 -1.71
CA SER A 312 -23.07 -9.98 -2.31
C SER A 312 -24.57 -9.93 -2.06
N ASP A 313 -24.98 -9.33 -0.95
CA ASP A 313 -26.36 -9.41 -0.45
C ASP A 313 -27.29 -8.35 -1.08
N TYR A 314 -26.76 -7.51 -1.97
CA TYR A 314 -27.51 -6.42 -2.60
C TYR A 314 -27.44 -6.49 -4.12
N GLU A 315 -28.50 -6.02 -4.77
CA GLU A 315 -28.46 -5.74 -6.20
C GLU A 315 -27.46 -4.61 -6.48
N VAL A 316 -26.73 -4.71 -7.58
CA VAL A 316 -25.62 -3.81 -7.88
C VAL A 316 -25.97 -2.89 -9.04
N TYR A 317 -25.68 -1.60 -8.91
CA TYR A 317 -25.74 -0.63 -10.01
C TYR A 317 -24.34 -0.12 -10.38
N GLN A 318 -24.16 0.23 -11.65
CA GLN A 318 -22.88 0.73 -12.16
C GLN A 318 -22.70 2.22 -11.79
N SER A 319 -21.78 2.53 -10.88
CA SER A 319 -21.49 3.91 -10.49
C SER A 319 -20.85 4.68 -11.65
N GLN A 320 -21.37 5.88 -11.92
CA GLN A 320 -20.84 6.80 -12.93
C GLN A 320 -19.75 7.74 -12.37
N LYS A 321 -19.55 7.72 -11.05
CA LYS A 321 -18.56 8.54 -10.34
C LYS A 321 -17.17 7.89 -10.37
N ILE A 322 -16.18 8.62 -9.85
CA ILE A 322 -14.77 8.25 -9.92
C ILE A 322 -14.50 6.87 -9.30
N LEU A 323 -15.11 6.54 -8.15
CA LEU A 323 -14.89 5.26 -7.49
C LEU A 323 -15.33 4.06 -8.36
N GLY A 324 -16.47 4.16 -9.03
CA GLY A 324 -16.93 3.15 -9.99
C GLY A 324 -15.97 2.98 -11.17
N LYS A 325 -15.47 4.10 -11.72
CA LYS A 325 -14.48 4.08 -12.83
C LYS A 325 -13.16 3.44 -12.40
N LEU A 326 -12.63 3.81 -11.23
CA LEU A 326 -11.42 3.24 -10.66
C LEU A 326 -11.56 1.74 -10.44
N PHE A 327 -12.67 1.33 -9.82
CA PHE A 327 -13.00 -0.06 -9.57
C PHE A 327 -13.00 -0.90 -10.86
N ARG A 328 -13.81 -0.51 -11.86
CA ARG A 328 -13.92 -1.29 -13.10
C ARG A 328 -12.58 -1.39 -13.84
N SER A 329 -11.82 -0.28 -13.88
CA SER A 329 -10.49 -0.25 -14.49
C SER A 329 -9.53 -1.21 -13.79
N ALA A 330 -9.51 -1.27 -12.46
CA ALA A 330 -8.61 -2.15 -11.71
C ALA A 330 -9.09 -3.60 -11.61
N HIS A 331 -10.41 -3.83 -11.54
CA HIS A 331 -10.99 -5.15 -11.31
C HIS A 331 -10.66 -6.12 -12.44
N HIS A 332 -10.86 -5.69 -13.69
CA HIS A 332 -10.52 -6.50 -14.86
C HIS A 332 -9.03 -6.89 -14.85
N LEU A 333 -8.15 -5.94 -14.52
CA LEU A 333 -6.71 -6.18 -14.47
C LEU A 333 -6.32 -7.17 -13.39
N ASN A 334 -6.94 -7.07 -12.21
CA ASN A 334 -6.74 -7.99 -11.11
C ASN A 334 -7.16 -9.42 -11.47
N ASP A 335 -8.27 -9.59 -12.18
CA ASP A 335 -8.74 -10.91 -12.63
C ASP A 335 -7.81 -11.50 -13.70
N THR A 336 -7.41 -10.70 -14.71
CA THR A 336 -6.43 -11.12 -15.72
C THR A 336 -5.11 -11.53 -15.05
N PHE A 337 -4.62 -10.74 -14.10
CA PHE A 337 -3.40 -11.04 -13.37
C PHE A 337 -3.51 -12.34 -12.58
N LYS A 338 -4.58 -12.51 -11.78
CA LYS A 338 -4.81 -13.75 -11.04
C LYS A 338 -4.87 -14.96 -11.95
N ASN A 339 -5.54 -14.86 -13.10
CA ASN A 339 -5.63 -15.96 -14.05
C ASN A 339 -4.26 -16.31 -14.66
N ALA A 340 -3.51 -15.30 -15.10
CA ALA A 340 -2.19 -15.48 -15.71
C ALA A 340 -1.17 -16.13 -14.75
N PHE A 341 -1.24 -15.82 -13.45
CA PHE A 341 -0.28 -16.29 -12.44
C PHE A 341 -0.82 -17.37 -11.50
N SER A 342 -2.09 -17.79 -11.64
CA SER A 342 -2.71 -18.85 -10.82
C SER A 342 -1.99 -20.21 -10.94
N ASN A 343 -1.40 -20.47 -12.10
CA ASN A 343 -0.69 -21.70 -12.43
C ASN A 343 0.83 -21.52 -12.46
N ASP A 344 1.37 -20.48 -11.82
CA ASP A 344 2.82 -20.29 -11.70
C ASP A 344 3.45 -21.34 -10.77
N ASN A 345 3.49 -22.58 -11.27
CA ASN A 345 4.25 -23.69 -10.75
C ASN A 345 5.67 -23.55 -11.31
N ASN A 346 6.36 -22.47 -10.95
CA ASN A 346 7.80 -22.47 -11.14
C ASN A 346 8.37 -23.62 -10.31
N ASP A 347 8.80 -24.67 -11.01
CA ASP A 347 9.54 -25.77 -10.40
C ASP A 347 10.74 -25.15 -9.69
N ILE A 348 10.82 -25.42 -8.39
CA ILE A 348 11.91 -24.94 -7.55
C ILE A 348 13.15 -25.64 -8.05
N SER A 349 13.91 -24.94 -8.88
CA SER A 349 15.16 -25.39 -9.45
C SER A 349 16.31 -24.82 -8.65
N LEU A 350 17.39 -25.59 -8.62
CA LEU A 350 18.58 -25.24 -7.87
C LEU A 350 19.53 -24.47 -8.78
N ASP A 351 19.86 -23.24 -8.43
CA ASP A 351 20.88 -22.45 -9.13
C ASP A 351 22.27 -22.99 -8.74
N ARG A 352 22.91 -23.65 -9.71
CA ARG A 352 24.24 -24.26 -9.52
C ARG A 352 25.32 -23.21 -9.25
N ASN A 353 25.12 -21.96 -9.67
CA ASN A 353 26.06 -20.87 -9.41
C ASN A 353 26.08 -20.45 -7.93
N LEU A 354 25.07 -20.83 -7.15
CA LEU A 354 25.01 -20.61 -5.70
C LEU A 354 25.64 -21.77 -4.90
N LEU A 355 26.07 -22.85 -5.56
CA LEU A 355 26.76 -23.97 -4.93
C LEU A 355 28.28 -23.74 -4.93
N HIS A 356 28.78 -23.22 -3.81
CA HIS A 356 30.22 -23.04 -3.59
C HIS A 356 30.92 -24.38 -3.32
N THR A 357 32.16 -24.53 -3.79
CA THR A 357 32.95 -25.76 -3.62
C THR A 357 33.11 -26.14 -2.14
N GLY A 358 32.90 -27.43 -1.82
CA GLY A 358 33.04 -27.95 -0.45
C GLY A 358 31.80 -27.76 0.43
N TYR A 359 30.65 -27.41 -0.16
CA TYR A 359 29.40 -27.25 0.58
C TYR A 359 28.90 -28.57 1.17
N GLU A 360 29.26 -29.70 0.55
CA GLU A 360 28.86 -31.05 0.95
C GLU A 360 29.28 -31.37 2.38
N GLU A 361 30.44 -30.86 2.81
CA GLU A 361 30.96 -31.02 4.18
C GLU A 361 30.07 -30.37 5.25
N TYR A 362 29.22 -29.42 4.87
CA TYR A 362 28.38 -28.64 5.78
C TYR A 362 26.89 -29.00 5.68
N ILE A 363 26.51 -30.01 4.90
CA ILE A 363 25.10 -30.40 4.71
C ILE A 363 24.46 -30.80 6.04
N ASP A 364 25.11 -31.62 6.86
CA ASP A 364 24.56 -32.08 8.14
C ASP A 364 24.32 -30.91 9.09
N PHE A 365 25.29 -30.00 9.19
CA PHE A 365 25.15 -28.75 9.96
C PHE A 365 23.98 -27.91 9.44
N ALA A 366 23.93 -27.70 8.11
CA ALA A 366 22.88 -26.91 7.46
C ALA A 366 21.50 -27.53 7.68
N GLN A 367 21.39 -28.85 7.71
CA GLN A 367 20.13 -29.56 7.95
C GLN A 367 19.66 -29.45 9.39
N SER A 368 20.56 -29.53 10.37
CA SER A 368 20.22 -29.24 11.77
C SER A 368 19.75 -27.80 11.94
N LEU A 369 20.44 -26.83 11.33
CA LEU A 369 20.09 -25.41 11.42
C LEU A 369 18.77 -25.11 10.69
N TYR A 370 18.55 -25.71 9.52
CA TYR A 370 17.31 -25.57 8.75
C TYR A 370 16.11 -26.12 9.49
N LYS A 371 16.21 -27.31 10.12
CA LYS A 371 15.11 -27.88 10.92
C LYS A 371 14.70 -26.96 12.07
N ARG A 372 15.68 -26.34 12.74
CA ARG A 372 15.42 -25.34 13.78
C ARG A 372 14.72 -24.12 13.22
N TYR A 373 15.23 -23.54 12.12
CA TYR A 373 14.59 -22.41 11.46
C TYR A 373 13.16 -22.71 11.02
N GLN A 374 12.95 -23.87 10.39
CA GLN A 374 11.65 -24.34 9.93
C GLN A 374 10.67 -24.49 11.09
N PHE A 375 11.10 -25.06 12.21
CA PHE A 375 10.26 -25.18 13.41
C PHE A 375 9.85 -23.80 13.94
N GLU A 376 10.81 -22.88 14.16
CA GLU A 376 10.52 -21.53 14.68
C GLU A 376 9.61 -20.73 13.72
N MET A 377 9.79 -20.88 12.40
CA MET A 377 8.92 -20.25 11.39
C MET A 377 7.50 -20.82 11.42
N LEU A 378 7.34 -22.15 11.47
CA LEU A 378 6.03 -22.81 11.52
C LEU A 378 5.25 -22.47 12.80
N GLU A 379 5.93 -22.25 13.93
CA GLU A 379 5.28 -21.78 15.16
C GLU A 379 4.65 -20.40 14.99
N ILE A 380 5.37 -19.43 14.40
CA ILE A 380 4.80 -18.09 14.14
C ILE A 380 3.66 -18.19 13.13
N ILE A 381 3.85 -18.93 12.04
CA ILE A 381 2.84 -19.11 10.99
C ILE A 381 1.54 -19.66 11.61
N GLY A 382 1.64 -20.74 12.40
CA GLY A 382 0.49 -21.37 13.05
C GLY A 382 -0.15 -20.49 14.14
N SER A 383 0.66 -19.84 14.99
CA SER A 383 0.16 -19.07 16.14
C SER A 383 -0.56 -17.79 15.73
N TYR A 384 -0.11 -17.15 14.63
CA TYR A 384 -0.68 -15.89 14.13
C TYR A 384 -1.55 -16.08 12.88
N GLY A 385 -1.79 -17.33 12.48
CA GLY A 385 -2.78 -17.69 11.46
C GLY A 385 -2.35 -17.48 10.00
N PHE A 386 -1.06 -17.28 9.72
CA PHE A 386 -0.56 -17.21 8.34
C PHE A 386 -0.63 -18.58 7.66
N SER A 387 -0.75 -18.62 6.33
CA SER A 387 -0.86 -19.91 5.62
C SER A 387 0.50 -20.51 5.28
N ASN A 388 1.51 -19.68 5.02
CA ASN A 388 2.85 -20.09 4.60
C ASN A 388 3.88 -18.98 4.89
N GLU A 389 5.17 -19.23 4.58
CA GLU A 389 6.24 -18.24 4.79
C GLU A 389 5.99 -16.92 4.04
N ILE A 390 5.48 -16.97 2.82
CA ILE A 390 5.30 -15.78 1.97
C ILE A 390 4.24 -14.85 2.56
N ASP A 391 3.15 -15.42 3.11
CA ASP A 391 2.11 -14.65 3.80
C ASP A 391 2.67 -13.97 5.05
N LEU A 392 3.53 -14.64 5.82
CA LEU A 392 4.20 -14.07 6.99
C LEU A 392 5.12 -12.89 6.58
N PHE A 393 5.95 -13.05 5.55
CA PHE A 393 6.84 -11.98 5.08
C PHE A 393 6.09 -10.78 4.52
N CYS A 394 5.04 -11.02 3.74
CA CYS A 394 4.21 -9.97 3.15
C CYS A 394 3.16 -9.41 4.13
N CYS A 395 3.02 -10.00 5.31
CA CYS A 395 1.98 -9.70 6.30
C CYS A 395 0.56 -9.76 5.69
N ILE A 396 0.34 -10.73 4.80
CA ILE A 396 -0.92 -10.88 4.09
C ILE A 396 -1.91 -11.65 4.98
N GLU A 397 -3.08 -11.06 5.12
CA GLU A 397 -4.09 -11.41 6.12
C GLU A 397 -4.58 -12.86 5.99
N SER A 398 -4.78 -13.52 7.14
CA SER A 398 -5.59 -14.73 7.22
C SER A 398 -7.08 -14.37 7.22
N ARG A 399 -7.92 -15.17 6.56
CA ARG A 399 -9.39 -14.95 6.46
C ARG A 399 -10.11 -14.91 7.82
N ASN A 400 -9.46 -15.32 8.91
CA ASN A 400 -10.07 -15.53 10.22
C ASN A 400 -9.74 -14.44 11.27
N MET A 401 -9.05 -13.35 10.90
CA MET A 401 -8.64 -12.30 11.86
C MET A 401 -9.62 -11.10 11.92
N LYS A 402 -10.13 -10.81 13.11
CA LYS A 402 -10.98 -9.63 13.39
C LYS A 402 -10.21 -8.33 13.11
N ALA A 403 -10.91 -7.30 12.61
CA ALA A 403 -10.32 -6.04 12.14
C ALA A 403 -9.46 -5.28 13.17
N ASN A 404 -9.83 -5.35 14.45
CA ASN A 404 -9.27 -4.50 15.49
C ASN A 404 -7.94 -5.01 16.10
N GLU A 405 -7.55 -6.26 15.84
CA GLU A 405 -6.31 -6.87 16.36
C GLU A 405 -5.21 -6.98 15.29
N ARG A 406 -5.48 -6.48 14.07
CA ARG A 406 -4.64 -6.74 12.88
C ARG A 406 -3.25 -6.09 12.96
N SER A 407 -3.17 -4.83 13.38
CA SER A 407 -1.91 -4.08 13.41
C SER A 407 -0.95 -4.63 14.47
N ASP A 408 -1.47 -4.95 15.65
CA ASP A 408 -0.67 -5.50 16.76
C ASP A 408 -0.10 -6.88 16.42
N ILE A 409 -0.89 -7.73 15.74
CA ILE A 409 -0.45 -9.06 15.34
C ILE A 409 0.62 -8.98 14.26
N GLN A 410 0.45 -8.12 13.25
CA GLN A 410 1.48 -7.91 12.23
C GLN A 410 2.78 -7.42 12.85
N GLN A 411 2.72 -6.40 13.72
CA GLN A 411 3.90 -5.85 14.37
C GLN A 411 4.61 -6.90 15.25
N THR A 412 3.85 -7.69 16.00
CA THR A 412 4.39 -8.75 16.86
C THR A 412 5.04 -9.86 16.04
N ALA A 413 4.36 -10.37 15.01
CA ALA A 413 4.89 -11.40 14.12
C ALA A 413 6.18 -10.93 13.43
N GLN A 414 6.24 -9.66 13.03
CA GLN A 414 7.42 -9.04 12.46
C GLN A 414 8.60 -8.96 13.44
N GLN A 415 8.36 -8.61 14.71
CA GLN A 415 9.39 -8.59 15.74
C GLN A 415 9.94 -9.99 16.03
N LEU A 416 9.06 -11.00 16.09
CA LEU A 416 9.46 -12.39 16.29
C LEU A 416 10.26 -12.92 15.09
N LEU A 417 9.85 -12.63 13.86
CA LEU A 417 10.60 -12.98 12.65
C LEU A 417 12.03 -12.39 12.69
N LYS A 418 12.16 -11.11 13.10
CA LYS A 418 13.46 -10.47 13.29
C LYS A 418 14.31 -11.18 14.35
N ALA A 419 13.70 -11.63 15.45
CA ALA A 419 14.39 -12.36 16.51
C ALA A 419 14.89 -13.74 16.03
N ILE A 420 14.07 -14.50 15.31
CA ILE A 420 14.46 -15.77 14.67
C ILE A 420 15.68 -15.54 13.78
N PHE A 421 15.62 -14.54 12.90
CA PHE A 421 16.70 -14.21 11.99
C PHE A 421 18.02 -13.93 12.72
N GLN A 422 17.97 -13.17 13.81
CA GLN A 422 19.14 -12.88 14.63
C GLN A 422 19.71 -14.13 15.31
N ASN A 423 18.86 -15.00 15.84
CA ASN A 423 19.27 -16.22 16.54
C ASN A 423 19.88 -17.26 15.59
N ILE A 424 19.28 -17.42 14.42
CA ILE A 424 19.80 -18.32 13.37
C ILE A 424 21.13 -17.80 12.81
N ARG A 425 21.25 -16.49 12.55
CA ARG A 425 22.54 -15.88 12.15
C ARG A 425 23.62 -16.03 13.21
N LYS A 426 23.30 -15.88 14.49
CA LYS A 426 24.26 -16.15 15.58
C LYS A 426 24.74 -17.60 15.54
N SER A 427 23.81 -18.55 15.45
CA SER A 427 24.13 -19.98 15.39
C SER A 427 24.99 -20.35 14.17
N PHE A 428 24.78 -19.69 13.04
CA PHE A 428 25.60 -19.86 11.84
C PHE A 428 27.05 -19.38 12.04
N ASN A 429 27.24 -18.27 12.77
CA ASN A 429 28.53 -17.61 13.02
C ASN A 429 29.27 -18.11 14.26
N ASN A 430 28.80 -19.17 14.93
CA ASN A 430 29.39 -19.65 16.19
C ASN A 430 30.83 -20.18 16.07
N ASP A 431 31.30 -20.46 14.85
CA ASP A 431 32.63 -21.02 14.61
C ASP A 431 33.54 -20.00 13.91
N LEU A 432 34.80 -19.88 14.35
CA LEU A 432 35.84 -19.09 13.68
C LEU A 432 36.34 -19.85 12.44
N ILE A 433 35.65 -19.68 11.31
CA ILE A 433 36.01 -20.36 10.06
C ILE A 433 36.62 -19.38 9.05
N THR A 434 37.55 -19.87 8.22
CA THR A 434 38.09 -19.11 7.08
C THR A 434 36.98 -18.75 6.10
N TYR A 435 37.16 -17.63 5.39
CA TYR A 435 36.16 -17.06 4.50
C TYR A 435 35.61 -18.04 3.43
N HIS A 436 36.47 -18.87 2.81
CA HIS A 436 36.04 -19.90 1.84
C HIS A 436 35.07 -20.92 2.45
N LYS A 437 35.30 -21.33 3.69
CA LYS A 437 34.43 -22.29 4.38
C LYS A 437 33.09 -21.67 4.76
N VAL A 438 33.04 -20.36 5.03
CA VAL A 438 31.79 -19.64 5.27
C VAL A 438 30.90 -19.63 4.02
N LYS A 439 31.49 -19.48 2.83
CA LYS A 439 30.76 -19.60 1.54
C LYS A 439 30.18 -20.99 1.33
N ALA A 440 31.00 -22.03 1.52
CA ALA A 440 30.58 -23.43 1.44
C ALA A 440 29.43 -23.75 2.42
N LYS A 441 29.54 -23.26 3.66
CA LYS A 441 28.50 -23.38 4.69
C LYS A 441 27.19 -22.68 4.27
N ALA A 442 27.25 -21.49 3.68
CA ALA A 442 26.08 -20.78 3.16
C ALA A 442 25.44 -21.50 1.95
N ALA A 443 26.25 -22.04 1.04
CA ALA A 443 25.80 -22.87 -0.08
C ALA A 443 25.09 -24.15 0.40
N ALA A 444 25.57 -24.78 1.47
CA ALA A 444 24.90 -25.93 2.08
C ALA A 444 23.50 -25.56 2.61
N CYS A 445 23.34 -24.38 3.21
CA CYS A 445 22.03 -23.86 3.63
C CYS A 445 21.08 -23.66 2.43
N TYR A 446 21.58 -23.17 1.30
CA TYR A 446 20.80 -23.04 0.06
C TYR A 446 20.38 -24.41 -0.48
N TYR A 447 21.32 -25.35 -0.58
CA TYR A 447 21.06 -26.71 -1.03
C TYR A 447 19.96 -27.40 -0.21
N VAL A 448 20.06 -27.38 1.12
CA VAL A 448 19.09 -28.04 2.02
C VAL A 448 17.69 -27.46 1.85
N ALA A 449 17.54 -26.13 1.79
CA ALA A 449 16.22 -25.51 1.66
C ALA A 449 15.56 -25.76 0.29
N TYR A 450 16.34 -25.77 -0.78
CA TYR A 450 15.81 -25.90 -2.16
C TYR A 450 15.58 -27.37 -2.56
N THR A 451 16.22 -28.32 -1.88
CA THR A 451 16.01 -29.77 -2.07
C THR A 451 14.99 -30.38 -1.09
N ASP A 452 14.49 -29.62 -0.12
CA ASP A 452 13.56 -30.10 0.91
C ASP A 452 12.22 -30.59 0.31
N THR A 453 11.82 -31.83 0.58
CA THR A 453 10.59 -32.44 0.05
C THR A 453 9.37 -32.31 0.98
N SER A 454 9.47 -31.53 2.07
CA SER A 454 8.42 -31.37 3.10
C SER A 454 7.06 -30.79 2.61
N GLY A 455 6.93 -30.46 1.33
CA GLY A 455 5.74 -29.88 0.70
C GLY A 455 5.79 -28.34 0.61
N LYS A 456 4.99 -27.76 -0.30
CA LYS A 456 5.04 -26.32 -0.64
C LYS A 456 4.81 -25.38 0.57
N ASP A 457 3.99 -25.79 1.54
CA ASP A 457 3.64 -24.96 2.70
C ASP A 457 4.59 -25.11 3.89
N LYS A 458 5.42 -26.17 3.89
CA LYS A 458 6.41 -26.43 4.96
C LYS A 458 7.83 -26.13 4.54
N ARG A 459 8.11 -26.07 3.23
CA ARG A 459 9.41 -25.67 2.69
C ARG A 459 9.65 -24.19 2.95
N MET A 460 10.81 -23.85 3.51
CA MET A 460 11.17 -22.48 3.88
C MET A 460 12.30 -21.95 3.00
N LEU A 461 11.95 -21.43 1.82
CA LEU A 461 12.92 -20.92 0.83
C LEU A 461 13.60 -19.63 1.30
N SER A 462 13.04 -18.96 2.31
CA SER A 462 13.65 -17.80 2.97
C SER A 462 14.99 -18.11 3.66
N PHE A 463 15.25 -19.36 4.06
CA PHE A 463 16.39 -19.76 4.89
C PHE A 463 17.78 -19.34 4.38
N PRO A 464 18.19 -19.66 3.13
CA PRO A 464 19.52 -19.28 2.64
C PRO A 464 19.73 -17.77 2.55
N TRP A 465 18.67 -17.00 2.37
CA TRP A 465 18.75 -15.54 2.23
C TRP A 465 19.09 -14.83 3.55
N LEU A 466 19.00 -15.54 4.69
CA LEU A 466 19.60 -15.06 5.95
C LEU A 466 21.12 -14.91 5.82
N PHE A 467 21.74 -15.68 4.93
CA PHE A 467 23.18 -15.72 4.66
C PHE A 467 23.52 -15.22 3.25
N ALA A 468 22.67 -14.35 2.68
CA ALA A 468 22.88 -13.81 1.35
C ALA A 468 24.26 -13.12 1.19
N ALA A 469 24.76 -12.47 2.24
CA ALA A 469 26.08 -11.84 2.22
C ALA A 469 27.20 -12.83 1.83
N PRO A 470 27.49 -13.91 2.60
CA PRO A 470 28.48 -14.91 2.18
C PRO A 470 28.07 -15.75 0.96
N LEU A 471 26.77 -15.94 0.70
CA LEU A 471 26.29 -16.73 -0.43
C LEU A 471 26.57 -16.06 -1.79
N LEU A 472 26.49 -14.73 -1.88
CA LEU A 472 26.48 -13.98 -3.14
C LEU A 472 27.82 -13.31 -3.52
N VAL A 473 28.90 -13.49 -2.74
CA VAL A 473 30.10 -12.63 -2.89
C VAL A 473 30.85 -12.79 -4.22
N ASP A 474 30.71 -13.92 -4.91
CA ASP A 474 31.32 -14.13 -6.23
C ASP A 474 30.31 -14.03 -7.39
N TYR A 475 29.06 -13.68 -7.09
CA TYR A 475 27.98 -13.67 -8.07
C TYR A 475 27.89 -12.30 -8.75
N SER A 476 28.79 -11.98 -9.68
CA SER A 476 28.54 -10.84 -10.57
C SER A 476 27.51 -11.26 -11.62
N ILE A 477 26.37 -10.56 -11.71
CA ILE A 477 25.52 -10.68 -12.89
C ILE A 477 26.39 -10.22 -14.07
N ALA A 478 26.79 -11.14 -14.94
CA ALA A 478 27.36 -10.83 -16.24
C ALA A 478 26.22 -10.33 -17.15
N SER A 479 25.70 -9.15 -16.85
CA SER A 479 24.94 -8.36 -17.80
C SER A 479 25.47 -6.95 -17.69
N GLU A 480 26.28 -6.58 -18.68
CA GLU A 480 26.49 -5.19 -19.04
C GLU A 480 25.13 -4.49 -19.00
N ASP A 481 24.96 -3.52 -18.11
CA ASP A 481 24.06 -2.40 -18.35
C ASP A 481 24.62 -1.69 -19.59
N LYS A 482 24.37 -2.25 -20.78
CA LYS A 482 24.67 -1.61 -22.04
C LYS A 482 23.66 -0.48 -22.19
N GLU A 483 24.17 0.71 -21.91
CA GLU A 483 23.51 1.98 -22.11
C GLU A 483 22.70 2.00 -23.41
N THR A 484 21.49 2.52 -23.24
CA THR A 484 20.30 2.52 -24.08
C THR A 484 20.41 3.29 -25.41
N ASN A 485 21.61 3.54 -25.96
CA ASN A 485 21.79 4.51 -27.03
C ASN A 485 21.87 3.98 -28.48
N ASP A 486 21.88 2.66 -28.72
CA ASP A 486 21.93 2.10 -30.10
C ASP A 486 20.73 1.20 -30.45
N PHE A 487 19.68 1.25 -29.62
CA PHE A 487 18.57 0.31 -29.64
C PHE A 487 17.56 0.56 -30.78
N MET A 488 17.42 1.80 -31.22
CA MET A 488 16.47 2.19 -32.28
C MET A 488 16.87 1.68 -33.66
N GLU A 489 18.17 1.58 -33.96
CA GLU A 489 18.68 1.17 -35.28
C GLU A 489 18.67 -0.36 -35.47
N TYR A 490 18.74 -1.12 -34.37
CA TYR A 490 18.57 -2.58 -34.36
C TYR A 490 17.09 -2.99 -34.56
N MET A 491 16.15 -2.23 -33.98
CA MET A 491 14.71 -2.53 -33.99
C MET A 491 14.07 -2.46 -35.40
N PHE A 492 14.53 -1.56 -36.27
CA PHE A 492 14.05 -1.47 -37.65
C PHE A 492 14.52 -2.61 -38.56
N ASN A 493 15.60 -3.31 -38.19
CA ASN A 493 16.23 -4.32 -39.03
C ASN A 493 15.86 -5.77 -38.67
N SER A 494 15.33 -6.03 -37.46
CA SER A 494 14.98 -7.39 -37.01
C SER A 494 13.47 -7.67 -37.06
N ASN A 495 13.07 -8.64 -37.88
CA ASN A 495 11.71 -9.18 -38.08
C ASN A 495 11.10 -9.86 -36.81
N SER A 496 10.86 -9.09 -35.75
CA SER A 496 10.20 -9.58 -34.52
C SER A 496 8.69 -9.80 -34.73
N LYS A 497 8.16 -10.93 -34.22
CA LYS A 497 6.70 -11.23 -34.23
C LYS A 497 5.87 -10.16 -33.50
N LEU A 498 6.42 -9.59 -32.42
CA LEU A 498 5.82 -8.51 -31.65
C LEU A 498 5.69 -7.23 -32.49
N TYR A 499 6.73 -6.88 -33.26
CA TYR A 499 6.71 -5.75 -34.21
C TYR A 499 5.62 -5.91 -35.27
N HIS A 500 5.46 -7.11 -35.85
CA HIS A 500 4.41 -7.38 -36.84
C HIS A 500 2.99 -7.39 -36.25
N TYR A 501 2.81 -7.91 -35.04
CA TYR A 501 1.52 -7.85 -34.32
C TYR A 501 1.11 -6.40 -34.02
N LEU A 502 2.06 -5.58 -33.54
CA LEU A 502 1.82 -4.17 -33.23
C LEU A 502 1.62 -3.31 -34.46
N LYS A 503 2.41 -3.50 -35.52
CA LYS A 503 2.19 -2.81 -36.80
C LYS A 503 0.78 -3.04 -37.35
N LYS A 504 0.17 -4.18 -37.02
CA LYS A 504 -1.21 -4.53 -37.39
C LYS A 504 -2.27 -3.90 -36.46
N GLN A 505 -1.99 -3.71 -35.17
CA GLN A 505 -2.96 -3.22 -34.17
C GLN A 505 -2.80 -1.73 -33.79
N LEU A 506 -1.62 -1.13 -33.99
CA LEU A 506 -1.33 0.26 -33.64
C LEU A 506 -2.28 1.27 -34.32
N PRO A 507 -2.65 1.11 -35.61
CA PRO A 507 -3.58 2.03 -36.27
C PRO A 507 -5.00 1.98 -35.68
N SER A 508 -5.48 0.80 -35.28
CA SER A 508 -6.80 0.66 -34.63
C SER A 508 -6.78 1.16 -33.19
N MET A 509 -5.67 0.96 -32.46
CA MET A 509 -5.47 1.47 -31.10
C MET A 509 -5.38 2.99 -31.04
N MET A 510 -4.67 3.62 -31.98
CA MET A 510 -4.54 5.08 -32.07
C MET A 510 -5.88 5.77 -32.37
N ASN A 511 -6.73 5.13 -33.17
CA ASN A 511 -8.07 5.65 -33.50
C ASN A 511 -9.08 5.57 -32.35
N LEU A 512 -8.82 4.77 -31.32
CA LEU A 512 -9.68 4.65 -30.12
C LEU A 512 -9.34 5.68 -29.04
N LEU A 513 -8.21 6.37 -29.16
CA LEU A 513 -7.73 7.35 -28.19
C LEU A 513 -8.05 8.78 -28.69
N PRO A 514 -8.65 9.66 -27.87
CA PRO A 514 -8.78 11.08 -28.18
C PRO A 514 -7.42 11.68 -28.53
N ASN A 515 -7.36 12.61 -29.50
CA ASN A 515 -6.11 13.14 -30.06
C ASN A 515 -5.08 13.65 -29.02
N GLY A 516 -5.51 14.07 -27.82
CA GLY A 516 -4.63 14.47 -26.72
C GLY A 516 -4.08 13.33 -25.84
N LYS A 517 -4.63 12.11 -25.94
CA LYS A 517 -4.23 10.91 -25.16
C LYS A 517 -3.29 9.97 -25.90
N GLN A 518 -3.19 10.12 -27.22
CA GLN A 518 -2.33 9.31 -28.08
C GLN A 518 -0.85 9.44 -27.70
N PHE A 519 -0.38 10.64 -27.35
CA PHE A 519 1.02 10.87 -26.96
C PHE A 519 1.40 10.18 -25.64
N THR A 520 0.53 10.26 -24.63
CA THR A 520 0.75 9.60 -23.33
C THR A 520 0.69 8.09 -23.45
N PHE A 521 -0.23 7.57 -24.26
CA PHE A 521 -0.32 6.13 -24.55
C PHE A 521 0.90 5.62 -25.33
N MET A 522 1.39 6.40 -26.30
CA MET A 522 2.62 6.09 -27.02
C MET A 522 3.85 6.08 -26.10
N LYS A 523 3.97 7.03 -25.17
CA LYS A 523 5.04 7.02 -24.15
C LYS A 523 4.94 5.85 -23.18
N ILE A 524 3.73 5.44 -22.79
CA ILE A 524 3.53 4.27 -21.92
C ILE A 524 3.92 2.99 -22.66
N LEU A 525 3.49 2.84 -23.92
CA LEU A 525 3.92 1.75 -24.78
C LEU A 525 5.44 1.74 -24.95
N GLU A 526 6.06 2.89 -25.22
CA GLU A 526 7.52 3.06 -25.34
C GLU A 526 8.26 2.55 -24.09
N ILE A 527 7.83 2.92 -22.89
CA ILE A 527 8.39 2.44 -21.61
C ILE A 527 8.19 0.92 -21.43
N CYS A 528 7.04 0.40 -21.83
CA CYS A 528 6.75 -1.04 -21.78
C CYS A 528 7.61 -1.83 -22.79
N PHE A 529 7.90 -1.25 -23.96
CA PHE A 529 8.75 -1.83 -25.00
C PHE A 529 10.23 -1.82 -24.64
N GLU A 530 10.72 -0.71 -24.08
CA GLU A 530 12.09 -0.60 -23.54
C GLU A 530 12.38 -1.70 -22.50
N SER A 531 11.38 -2.07 -21.69
CA SER A 531 11.52 -3.03 -20.59
C SER A 531 11.40 -4.50 -21.02
N ALA A 532 10.54 -4.82 -22.00
CA ALA A 532 10.30 -6.20 -22.44
C ALA A 532 11.39 -6.74 -23.36
N CYS A 533 11.91 -5.90 -24.26
CA CYS A 533 12.83 -6.31 -25.32
C CYS A 533 14.29 -6.48 -24.87
N ALA A 534 14.65 -5.98 -23.68
CA ALA A 534 16.00 -6.11 -23.12
C ALA A 534 16.37 -7.56 -22.69
N THR A 535 15.38 -8.46 -22.56
CA THR A 535 15.57 -9.74 -21.84
C THR A 535 15.65 -10.98 -22.74
N ASN A 536 15.30 -10.88 -24.03
CA ASN A 536 15.26 -11.99 -25.01
C ASN A 536 14.55 -13.28 -24.49
N ASN A 537 13.66 -13.16 -23.52
CA ASN A 537 13.01 -14.26 -22.81
C ASN A 537 11.56 -14.40 -23.29
N GLU A 538 11.20 -15.56 -23.84
CA GLU A 538 9.88 -15.88 -24.38
C GLU A 538 8.75 -15.72 -23.35
N GLN A 539 9.05 -15.95 -22.07
CA GLN A 539 8.12 -15.74 -20.96
C GLN A 539 7.85 -14.24 -20.73
N MET A 540 8.86 -13.39 -20.93
CA MET A 540 8.75 -11.93 -20.81
C MET A 540 7.99 -11.31 -21.98
N ILE A 541 8.06 -11.93 -23.16
CA ILE A 541 7.24 -11.56 -24.33
C ILE A 541 5.77 -11.83 -24.05
N ASN A 542 5.42 -13.00 -23.50
CA ASN A 542 4.03 -13.30 -23.09
C ASN A 542 3.52 -12.33 -22.02
N TYR A 543 4.37 -11.90 -21.08
CA TYR A 543 3.99 -10.87 -20.09
C TYR A 543 3.77 -9.50 -20.72
N ALA A 544 4.57 -9.11 -21.70
CA ALA A 544 4.39 -7.86 -22.44
C ALA A 544 3.12 -7.89 -23.31
N GLU A 545 2.81 -9.02 -23.95
CA GLU A 545 1.56 -9.22 -24.69
C GLU A 545 0.34 -9.10 -23.75
N THR A 546 0.39 -9.76 -22.59
CA THR A 546 -0.64 -9.63 -21.55
C THR A 546 -0.78 -8.18 -21.08
N LEU A 547 0.33 -7.45 -20.91
CA LEU A 547 0.34 -6.04 -20.54
C LEU A 547 -0.33 -5.15 -21.60
N ILE A 548 -0.07 -5.42 -22.87
CA ILE A 548 -0.65 -4.68 -23.99
C ILE A 548 -2.15 -4.96 -24.07
N GLU A 549 -2.58 -6.21 -23.90
CA GLU A 549 -4.01 -6.57 -23.79
C GLU A 549 -4.66 -5.87 -22.59
N MET A 550 -3.97 -5.79 -21.45
CA MET A 550 -4.38 -5.04 -20.26
C MET A 550 -4.54 -3.54 -20.53
N LEU A 551 -3.58 -2.90 -21.21
CA LEU A 551 -3.65 -1.49 -21.60
C LEU A 551 -4.76 -1.22 -22.64
N ILE A 552 -5.02 -2.17 -23.55
CA ILE A 552 -6.13 -2.11 -24.50
C ILE A 552 -7.46 -2.18 -23.75
N ALA A 553 -7.61 -3.07 -22.77
CA ALA A 553 -8.82 -3.16 -21.96
C ALA A 553 -9.10 -1.84 -21.22
N ILE A 554 -8.06 -1.24 -20.62
CA ILE A 554 -8.15 0.08 -19.95
C ILE A 554 -8.55 1.18 -20.93
N SER A 555 -8.05 1.16 -22.17
CA SER A 555 -8.38 2.19 -23.17
C SER A 555 -9.83 2.14 -23.68
N LYS A 556 -10.49 0.98 -23.55
CA LYS A 556 -11.87 0.75 -23.99
C LYS A 556 -12.92 1.12 -22.93
N THR A 557 -12.51 1.30 -21.68
CA THR A 557 -13.35 1.69 -20.53
C THR A 557 -13.17 3.16 -20.20
#